data_AF-X8DDT4-F1
#
_entry.id   AF-X8DDT4-F1
#
_cell.length_a   1.000
_cell.length_b   1.000
_cell.length_c   1.000
_cell.angle_alpha   90.00
_cell.angle_beta   90.00
_cell.angle_gamma   90.00
#
_symmetry.space_group_name_H-M   'P 1'
#
loop_
_entity.id
_entity.type
_entity.pdbx_description
1 polymer ?
#
loop_
_entity_poly.entity_id
_entity_poly.type
_entity_poly.pdbx_seq_one_letter_code
_entity_poly.pdbx_strand_id
1 'polypeptide(L)'
;MNPRGLRRYVDDLLRGRRPRSFRPDDFEAAQIRTAIELRTSRPGDDTPSQEFLSELRGRLTEQMSDMPVSSAQKRWQAPRRTVLVGTSTAAAAAAVAVTADHLLTPAPQTDAHQAPGEILPNTGSWQRVAVSNAVPDGGVHPFDLGFVNGFVRRVGGRVEAVSGVCTHQGCKLWFDGANDRLQCPCHTTSFTTDGRVITHQLPIAPKPLPTLQVREAEGHIEVFAPDRPV
;
A
#
# COMPACT_ATOMS: atom_id res chain seq x y z
N MET A 1 -17.77 16.36 -20.46
CA MET A 1 -18.75 17.45 -20.15
C MET A 1 -18.66 18.50 -21.28
N ASN A 2 -19.52 19.54 -21.34
CA ASN A 2 -19.28 20.63 -22.30
C ASN A 2 -18.24 21.62 -21.73
N PRO A 3 -17.52 22.40 -22.56
CA PRO A 3 -16.46 23.29 -22.10
C PRO A 3 -16.93 24.33 -21.05
N ARG A 4 -18.19 24.76 -21.14
CA ARG A 4 -18.79 25.69 -20.17
C ARG A 4 -18.99 25.04 -18.80
N GLY A 5 -19.39 23.78 -18.76
CA GLY A 5 -19.54 23.00 -17.54
C GLY A 5 -18.19 22.77 -16.85
N LEU A 6 -17.13 22.51 -17.62
CA LEU A 6 -15.78 22.33 -17.10
C LEU A 6 -15.23 23.60 -16.49
N ARG A 7 -15.41 24.72 -17.18
CA ARG A 7 -15.06 26.03 -16.64
C ARG A 7 -15.78 26.29 -15.33
N ARG A 8 -17.10 26.05 -15.27
CA ARG A 8 -17.89 26.24 -14.04
C ARG A 8 -17.40 25.33 -12.91
N TYR A 9 -17.07 24.08 -13.22
CA TYR A 9 -16.54 23.13 -12.25
C TYR A 9 -15.22 23.62 -11.64
N VAL A 10 -14.27 24.02 -12.49
CA VAL A 10 -12.98 24.58 -12.09
C VAL A 10 -13.16 25.88 -11.29
N ASP A 11 -14.08 26.74 -11.73
CA ASP A 11 -14.43 28.00 -11.06
C ASP A 11 -15.03 27.80 -9.67
N ASP A 12 -15.86 26.78 -9.49
CA ASP A 12 -16.41 26.41 -8.18
C ASP A 12 -15.30 25.86 -7.28
N LEU A 13 -14.47 24.97 -7.81
CA LEU A 13 -13.35 24.37 -7.08
C LEU A 13 -12.36 25.44 -6.58
N LEU A 14 -11.92 26.34 -7.46
CA LEU A 14 -10.99 27.42 -7.12
C LEU A 14 -11.59 28.47 -6.18
N ARG A 15 -12.91 28.51 -6.00
CA ARG A 15 -13.59 29.38 -5.03
C ARG A 15 -13.97 28.65 -3.73
N GLY A 16 -13.48 27.43 -3.53
CA GLY A 16 -13.76 26.62 -2.35
C GLY A 16 -15.21 26.10 -2.28
N ARG A 17 -15.99 26.23 -3.35
CA ARG A 17 -17.35 25.71 -3.43
C ARG A 17 -17.33 24.26 -3.88
N ARG A 18 -18.32 23.48 -3.44
CA ARG A 18 -18.48 22.08 -3.87
C ARG A 18 -18.97 22.04 -5.34
N PRO A 19 -18.16 21.54 -6.28
CA PRO A 19 -18.59 21.41 -7.67
C PRO A 19 -19.64 20.30 -7.82
N ARG A 20 -20.44 20.35 -8.89
CA ARG A 20 -21.38 19.26 -9.21
C ARG A 20 -20.62 18.04 -9.74
N SER A 21 -21.04 16.84 -9.34
CA SER A 21 -20.47 15.58 -9.83
C SER A 21 -20.73 15.37 -11.31
N PHE A 22 -19.75 14.83 -12.04
CA PHE A 22 -19.88 14.40 -13.42
C PHE A 22 -18.81 13.33 -13.73
N ARG A 23 -18.87 12.70 -14.92
CA ARG A 23 -17.83 11.78 -15.41
C ARG A 23 -16.90 12.52 -16.39
N PRO A 24 -15.63 12.79 -16.03
CA PRO A 24 -14.66 13.43 -16.91
C PRO A 24 -14.05 12.45 -17.91
N ASP A 25 -13.67 12.97 -19.08
CA ASP A 25 -12.66 12.33 -19.95
C ASP A 25 -11.23 12.64 -19.46
N ASP A 26 -10.22 12.07 -20.11
CA ASP A 26 -8.82 12.20 -19.69
C ASP A 26 -8.30 13.64 -19.74
N PHE A 27 -8.76 14.43 -20.72
CA PHE A 27 -8.37 15.82 -20.87
C PHE A 27 -9.01 16.69 -19.79
N GLU A 28 -10.31 16.48 -19.54
CA GLU A 28 -11.04 17.15 -18.45
C GLU A 28 -10.42 16.80 -17.08
N ALA A 29 -10.03 15.53 -16.88
CA ALA A 29 -9.38 15.09 -15.66
C ALA A 29 -8.02 15.77 -15.44
N ALA A 30 -7.21 15.94 -16.49
CA ALA A 30 -5.93 16.65 -16.40
C ALA A 30 -6.11 18.12 -15.99
N GLN A 31 -7.10 18.80 -16.57
CA GLN A 31 -7.43 20.19 -16.20
C GLN A 31 -7.93 20.29 -14.75
N ILE A 32 -8.71 19.32 -14.29
CA ILE A 32 -9.16 19.27 -12.89
C ILE A 32 -7.99 19.05 -11.93
N ARG A 33 -7.04 18.15 -12.24
CA ARG A 33 -5.84 17.94 -11.40
C ARG A 33 -5.05 19.24 -11.24
N THR A 34 -4.83 19.96 -12.33
CA THR A 34 -4.16 21.26 -12.30
C THR A 34 -4.90 22.26 -11.40
N ALA A 35 -6.23 22.31 -11.48
CA ALA A 35 -7.04 23.18 -10.63
C ALA A 35 -7.00 22.77 -9.14
N ILE A 36 -6.90 21.48 -8.85
CA ILE A 36 -6.69 20.97 -7.48
C ILE A 36 -5.34 21.45 -6.96
N GLU A 37 -4.26 21.28 -7.72
CA GLU A 37 -2.90 21.71 -7.33
C GLU A 37 -2.82 23.22 -7.04
N LEU A 38 -3.46 24.03 -7.90
CA LEU A 38 -3.55 25.48 -7.69
C LEU A 38 -4.31 25.86 -6.42
N ARG A 39 -5.36 25.09 -6.09
CA ARG A 39 -6.12 25.30 -4.85
C ARG A 39 -5.28 24.94 -3.63
N THR A 40 -4.67 23.76 -3.63
CA THR A 40 -3.87 23.26 -2.49
C THR A 40 -2.61 24.09 -2.24
N SER A 41 -2.17 24.88 -3.22
CA SER A 41 -1.02 25.79 -3.09
C SER A 41 -1.35 27.13 -2.42
N ARG A 42 -2.61 27.37 -2.01
CA ARG A 42 -3.00 28.63 -1.35
C ARG A 42 -2.58 28.63 0.13
N PRO A 43 -1.97 29.73 0.62
CA PRO A 43 -1.69 29.88 2.05
C PRO A 43 -2.96 29.73 2.89
N GLY A 44 -2.95 28.81 3.86
CA GLY A 44 -4.08 28.53 4.77
C GLY A 44 -5.02 27.41 4.35
N ASP A 45 -4.85 26.80 3.17
CA ASP A 45 -5.61 25.61 2.74
C ASP A 45 -4.97 24.28 3.24
N ASP A 46 -3.89 24.36 4.01
CA ASP A 46 -3.15 23.26 4.63
C ASP A 46 -3.77 22.76 5.95
N THR A 47 -4.66 23.54 6.56
CA THR A 47 -5.31 23.20 7.83
C THR A 47 -6.83 23.04 7.67
N PRO A 48 -7.43 21.92 8.11
CA PRO A 48 -8.88 21.75 8.09
C PRO A 48 -9.58 22.78 8.98
N SER A 49 -10.77 23.25 8.57
CA SER A 49 -11.57 24.16 9.39
C SER A 49 -12.08 23.47 10.66
N GLN A 50 -12.22 24.25 11.75
CA GLN A 50 -12.73 23.72 13.02
C GLN A 50 -14.16 23.17 12.90
N GLU A 51 -14.99 23.83 12.09
CA GLU A 51 -16.34 23.38 11.79
C GLU A 51 -16.34 21.98 11.14
N PHE A 52 -15.51 21.78 10.11
CA PHE A 52 -15.36 20.48 9.45
C PHE A 52 -14.89 19.39 10.42
N LEU A 53 -13.88 19.68 11.26
CA LEU A 53 -13.38 18.73 12.26
C LEU A 53 -14.46 18.35 13.27
N SER A 54 -15.29 19.30 13.69
CA SER A 54 -16.39 19.06 14.62
C SER A 54 -17.47 18.17 14.02
N GLU A 55 -17.86 18.41 12.77
CA GLU A 55 -18.82 17.57 12.04
C GLU A 55 -18.28 16.15 11.83
N LEU A 56 -17.02 16.04 11.41
CA LEU A 56 -16.38 14.74 11.17
C LEU A 56 -16.32 13.91 12.45
N ARG A 57 -15.95 14.53 13.58
CA ARG A 57 -15.94 13.87 14.89
C ARG A 57 -17.33 13.37 15.26
N GLY A 58 -18.38 14.16 15.01
CA GLY A 58 -19.77 13.75 15.23
C GLY A 58 -20.14 12.50 14.44
N ARG A 59 -19.89 12.50 13.12
CA ARG A 59 -20.19 11.37 12.23
C ARG A 59 -19.43 10.09 12.62
N LEU A 60 -18.14 10.21 12.96
CA LEU A 60 -17.34 9.07 13.41
C LEU A 60 -17.88 8.49 14.72
N THR A 61 -18.27 9.36 15.66
CA THR A 61 -18.86 8.93 16.94
C THR A 61 -20.17 8.17 16.71
N GLU A 62 -21.02 8.67 15.81
CA GLU A 62 -22.27 8.01 15.43
C GLU A 62 -22.02 6.62 14.82
N GLN A 63 -21.13 6.52 13.83
CA GLN A 63 -20.77 5.23 13.21
C GLN A 63 -20.15 4.23 14.19
N MET A 64 -19.34 4.70 15.13
CA MET A 64 -18.74 3.85 16.17
C MET A 64 -19.75 3.42 17.23
N SER A 65 -20.77 4.23 17.49
CA SER A 65 -21.85 3.90 18.43
C SER A 65 -22.85 2.93 17.81
N ASP A 66 -23.05 3.00 16.49
CA ASP A 66 -23.91 2.10 15.72
C ASP A 66 -23.24 0.75 15.37
N MET A 67 -22.00 0.52 15.84
CA MET A 67 -21.37 -0.80 15.81
C MET A 67 -21.86 -1.62 17.00
N PRO A 68 -22.76 -2.61 16.81
CA PRO A 68 -23.12 -3.51 17.89
C PRO A 68 -21.86 -4.29 18.31
N VAL A 69 -21.44 -4.11 19.56
CA VAL A 69 -20.51 -5.02 20.21
C VAL A 69 -21.26 -6.33 20.45
N SER A 70 -21.25 -7.25 19.48
CA SER A 70 -21.64 -8.64 19.73
C SER A 70 -21.00 -9.60 18.74
N SER A 71 -20.09 -10.39 19.30
CA SER A 71 -19.91 -11.82 19.05
C SER A 71 -21.06 -12.49 18.31
N ALA A 72 -20.74 -13.09 17.15
CA ALA A 72 -21.11 -14.45 16.75
C ALA A 72 -20.91 -14.57 15.24
N GLN A 73 -19.85 -15.28 14.84
CA GLN A 73 -19.62 -15.70 13.47
C GLN A 73 -20.83 -16.49 12.97
N LYS A 74 -21.70 -15.84 12.19
CA LYS A 74 -22.75 -16.54 11.45
C LYS A 74 -22.09 -17.25 10.27
N ARG A 75 -21.68 -18.50 10.52
CA ARG A 75 -21.19 -19.45 9.51
C ARG A 75 -22.23 -19.55 8.39
N TRP A 76 -21.94 -18.97 7.23
CA TRP A 76 -22.70 -19.21 6.02
C TRP A 76 -22.44 -20.65 5.56
N GLN A 77 -23.37 -21.55 5.89
CA GLN A 77 -23.40 -22.92 5.38
C GLN A 77 -24.07 -22.88 4.00
N ALA A 78 -23.26 -22.91 2.93
CA ALA A 78 -23.75 -23.17 1.58
C ALA A 78 -24.10 -24.66 1.44
N PRO A 79 -25.29 -25.04 0.93
CA PRO A 79 -25.63 -26.44 0.76
C PRO A 79 -24.85 -27.03 -0.42
N ARG A 80 -24.12 -28.11 -0.13
CA ARG A 80 -23.41 -28.97 -1.08
C ARG A 80 -24.42 -29.61 -2.03
N ARG A 81 -24.55 -29.07 -3.25
CA ARG A 81 -25.23 -29.77 -4.35
C ARG A 81 -24.20 -30.53 -5.18
N THR A 82 -24.10 -31.79 -4.84
CA THR A 82 -23.54 -32.91 -5.62
C THR A 82 -24.05 -32.88 -7.05
N VAL A 83 -23.15 -32.87 -8.04
CA VAL A 83 -23.47 -33.26 -9.42
C VAL A 83 -22.66 -34.51 -9.72
N LEU A 84 -23.34 -35.65 -9.74
CA LEU A 84 -22.81 -36.93 -10.17
C LEU A 84 -23.24 -37.16 -11.64
N VAL A 85 -22.24 -37.28 -12.51
CA VAL A 85 -22.09 -38.13 -13.71
C VAL A 85 -23.33 -38.45 -14.58
N GLY A 86 -23.20 -38.17 -15.88
CA GLY A 86 -23.94 -38.85 -16.95
C GLY A 86 -23.09 -38.94 -18.23
N THR A 87 -22.57 -40.13 -18.54
CA THR A 87 -21.86 -40.47 -19.78
C THR A 87 -22.85 -40.98 -20.84
N SER A 88 -22.80 -40.46 -22.08
CA SER A 88 -22.92 -41.27 -23.32
C SER A 88 -22.66 -40.47 -24.62
N THR A 89 -21.73 -41.01 -25.41
CA THR A 89 -21.36 -40.93 -26.85
C THR A 89 -22.43 -40.50 -27.87
N ALA A 90 -22.18 -39.97 -29.09
CA ALA A 90 -21.02 -39.51 -29.87
C ALA A 90 -21.56 -38.91 -31.21
N ALA A 91 -20.92 -37.90 -31.80
CA ALA A 91 -20.96 -37.64 -33.25
C ALA A 91 -19.82 -36.67 -33.64
N ALA A 92 -18.98 -37.12 -34.59
CA ALA A 92 -17.81 -36.41 -35.09
C ALA A 92 -18.19 -35.17 -35.91
N ALA A 93 -17.54 -34.04 -35.63
CA ALA A 93 -17.48 -32.90 -36.54
C ALA A 93 -16.06 -32.29 -36.49
N ALA A 94 -15.49 -32.18 -37.69
CA ALA A 94 -14.16 -31.71 -38.07
C ALA A 94 -13.44 -30.78 -37.07
N ALA A 95 -12.27 -31.21 -36.61
CA ALA A 95 -11.31 -30.36 -35.92
C ALA A 95 -10.67 -29.39 -36.92
N VAL A 96 -11.23 -28.19 -37.04
CA VAL A 96 -10.50 -27.04 -37.58
C VAL A 96 -9.71 -26.43 -36.43
N ALA A 97 -8.41 -26.75 -36.40
CA ALA A 97 -7.44 -26.16 -35.50
C ALA A 97 -7.32 -24.66 -35.80
N VAL A 98 -8.04 -23.83 -35.04
CA VAL A 98 -7.79 -22.37 -35.00
C VAL A 98 -6.81 -22.11 -33.86
N THR A 99 -5.54 -22.15 -34.26
CA THR A 99 -4.41 -21.37 -33.74
C THR A 99 -4.39 -21.07 -32.24
N ALA A 100 -3.60 -21.88 -31.54
CA ALA A 100 -2.88 -21.41 -30.36
C ALA A 100 -1.92 -20.29 -30.80
N ASP A 101 -2.25 -19.03 -30.52
CA ASP A 101 -1.29 -17.92 -30.58
C ASP A 101 -1.07 -17.24 -29.22
N HIS A 102 -1.57 -17.83 -28.14
CA HIS A 102 -1.28 -17.37 -26.77
C HIS A 102 -0.22 -18.18 -26.04
N LEU A 103 0.45 -19.13 -26.71
CA LEU A 103 1.51 -19.96 -26.12
C LEU A 103 2.93 -19.56 -26.55
N LEU A 104 3.08 -18.52 -27.37
CA LEU A 104 4.38 -18.02 -27.84
C LEU A 104 4.49 -16.49 -27.83
N THR A 105 3.74 -15.79 -26.98
CA THR A 105 4.29 -14.54 -26.44
C THR A 105 5.16 -14.95 -25.26
N PRO A 106 6.51 -14.88 -25.35
CA PRO A 106 7.28 -14.77 -24.14
C PRO A 106 6.67 -13.59 -23.41
N ALA A 107 6.08 -13.84 -22.23
CA ALA A 107 5.93 -12.76 -21.27
C ALA A 107 7.28 -12.04 -21.29
N PRO A 108 7.34 -10.71 -21.49
CA PRO A 108 8.60 -10.02 -21.33
C PRO A 108 9.09 -10.46 -19.97
N GLN A 109 10.18 -11.22 -19.97
CA GLN A 109 10.92 -11.52 -18.76
C GLN A 109 11.30 -10.13 -18.31
N THR A 110 10.49 -9.61 -17.41
CA THR A 110 10.79 -8.38 -16.72
C THR A 110 11.94 -8.84 -15.86
N ASP A 111 13.14 -8.68 -16.39
CA ASP A 111 14.32 -8.45 -15.59
C ASP A 111 13.93 -7.42 -14.53
N ALA A 112 13.61 -7.93 -13.35
CA ALA A 112 13.20 -7.12 -12.22
C ALA A 112 13.69 -7.77 -10.93
N HIS A 113 14.97 -8.15 -10.92
CA HIS A 113 15.82 -7.69 -9.83
C HIS A 113 15.90 -6.15 -9.89
N GLN A 114 14.76 -5.47 -9.73
CA GLN A 114 14.78 -4.06 -9.40
C GLN A 114 15.38 -4.03 -8.00
N ALA A 115 16.62 -3.58 -7.91
CA ALA A 115 17.28 -3.38 -6.63
C ALA A 115 16.34 -2.55 -5.73
N PRO A 116 16.25 -2.88 -4.42
CA PRO A 116 15.55 -2.03 -3.47
C PRO A 116 16.02 -0.60 -3.67
N GLY A 117 15.07 0.33 -3.82
CA GLY A 117 15.41 1.75 -3.70
C GLY A 117 15.91 2.03 -2.28
N GLU A 118 16.76 3.02 -2.09
CA GLU A 118 17.11 3.49 -0.76
C GLU A 118 16.28 4.74 -0.44
N ILE A 119 15.69 4.81 0.75
CA ILE A 119 15.07 6.06 1.23
C ILE A 119 16.16 6.89 1.89
N LEU A 120 16.47 8.02 1.26
CA LEU A 120 17.41 9.02 1.76
C LEU A 120 16.65 10.30 2.10
N PRO A 121 16.46 10.61 3.39
CA PRO A 121 15.95 11.91 3.82
C PRO A 121 16.85 13.05 3.34
N ASN A 122 16.26 14.13 2.81
CA ASN A 122 17.01 15.35 2.44
C ASN A 122 17.66 16.02 3.67
N THR A 123 16.98 15.90 4.81
CA THR A 123 17.41 16.36 6.14
C THR A 123 16.99 15.29 7.14
N GLY A 124 17.74 15.14 8.23
CA GLY A 124 17.44 14.13 9.23
C GLY A 124 18.53 13.96 10.29
N SER A 125 18.26 13.06 11.20
CA SER A 125 19.12 12.71 12.32
C SER A 125 19.09 11.20 12.58
N TRP A 126 20.13 10.69 13.23
CA TRP A 126 20.20 9.30 13.63
C TRP A 126 19.29 9.05 14.83
N GLN A 127 18.31 8.18 14.64
CA GLN A 127 17.29 7.86 15.64
C GLN A 127 17.53 6.45 16.17
N ARG A 128 17.62 6.31 17.50
CA ARG A 128 17.78 5.01 18.16
C ARG A 128 16.50 4.19 18.00
N VAL A 129 16.62 3.00 17.44
CA VAL A 129 15.47 2.10 17.18
C VAL A 129 15.52 0.80 17.96
N ALA A 130 16.71 0.39 18.42
CA ALA A 130 16.90 -0.78 19.27
C ALA A 130 18.20 -0.69 20.08
N VAL A 131 18.29 -1.44 21.18
CA VAL A 131 19.58 -1.79 21.79
C VAL A 131 20.22 -2.87 20.93
N SER A 132 21.52 -2.81 20.67
CA SER A 132 22.20 -3.71 19.73
C SER A 132 22.02 -5.19 20.08
N ASN A 133 22.14 -5.54 21.36
CA ASN A 133 21.99 -6.92 21.84
C ASN A 133 20.54 -7.44 21.79
N ALA A 134 19.55 -6.57 21.62
CA ALA A 134 18.16 -6.97 21.43
C ALA A 134 17.91 -7.51 20.01
N VAL A 135 18.84 -7.30 19.09
CA VAL A 135 18.80 -7.83 17.72
C VAL A 135 20.02 -8.75 17.51
N PRO A 136 19.92 -10.03 17.94
CA PRO A 136 20.99 -11.01 17.71
C PRO A 136 21.12 -11.34 16.21
N ASP A 137 22.18 -12.04 15.82
CA ASP A 137 22.36 -12.50 14.43
C ASP A 137 21.20 -13.43 14.02
N GLY A 138 20.63 -13.20 12.84
CA GLY A 138 19.38 -13.79 12.37
C GLY A 138 18.11 -13.16 12.95
N GLY A 139 18.24 -12.25 13.92
CA GLY A 139 17.11 -11.57 14.57
C GLY A 139 16.52 -10.46 13.73
N VAL A 140 15.21 -10.24 13.89
CA VAL A 140 14.44 -9.14 13.27
C VAL A 140 13.72 -8.37 14.37
N HIS A 141 13.80 -7.04 14.31
CA HIS A 141 13.21 -6.15 15.30
C HIS A 141 12.39 -5.05 14.61
N PRO A 142 11.07 -4.98 14.83
CA PRO A 142 10.25 -3.89 14.33
C PRO A 142 10.53 -2.59 15.08
N PHE A 143 10.43 -1.46 14.40
CA PHE A 143 10.47 -0.14 15.03
C PHE A 143 9.42 0.81 14.42
N ASP A 144 9.05 1.81 15.20
CA ASP A 144 8.13 2.88 14.80
C ASP A 144 8.50 4.19 15.49
N LEU A 145 8.93 5.17 14.69
CA LEU A 145 9.25 6.54 15.16
C LEU A 145 8.03 7.48 15.08
N GLY A 146 6.88 6.99 14.62
CA GLY A 146 5.64 7.75 14.38
C GLY A 146 5.53 8.31 12.96
N PHE A 147 6.67 8.68 12.35
CA PHE A 147 6.74 9.23 10.98
C PHE A 147 7.61 8.39 10.03
N VAL A 148 8.42 7.47 10.59
CA VAL A 148 9.12 6.40 9.85
C VAL A 148 8.97 5.12 10.67
N ASN A 149 8.58 4.03 10.02
CA ASN A 149 8.51 2.71 10.61
C ASN A 149 9.24 1.69 9.74
N GLY A 150 9.73 0.62 10.35
CA GLY A 150 10.53 -0.36 9.63
C GLY A 150 10.89 -1.57 10.46
N PHE A 151 11.78 -2.37 9.89
CA PHE A 151 12.34 -3.55 10.51
C PHE A 151 13.85 -3.48 10.38
N VAL A 152 14.54 -3.67 11.49
CA VAL A 152 15.98 -3.91 11.53
C VAL A 152 16.18 -5.42 11.60
N ARG A 153 17.18 -5.94 10.87
CA ARG A 153 17.67 -7.30 11.07
C ARG A 153 19.18 -7.32 11.19
N ARG A 154 19.72 -8.43 11.71
CA ARG A 154 21.16 -8.69 11.72
C ARG A 154 21.47 -9.97 10.94
N VAL A 155 22.42 -9.91 10.02
CA VAL A 155 22.88 -11.07 9.23
C VAL A 155 24.40 -11.03 9.11
N GLY A 156 25.08 -12.10 9.52
CA GLY A 156 26.55 -12.14 9.51
C GLY A 156 27.18 -11.02 10.33
N GLY A 157 26.52 -10.63 11.43
CA GLY A 157 26.94 -9.53 12.30
C GLY A 157 26.63 -8.13 11.79
N ARG A 158 26.17 -7.97 10.54
CA ARG A 158 25.84 -6.66 9.95
C ARG A 158 24.37 -6.33 10.16
N VAL A 159 24.09 -5.08 10.54
CA VAL A 159 22.73 -4.56 10.66
C VAL A 159 22.23 -4.08 9.31
N GLU A 160 20.97 -4.39 9.03
CA GLU A 160 20.27 -3.95 7.82
C GLU A 160 18.86 -3.48 8.20
N ALA A 161 18.32 -2.50 7.48
CA ALA A 161 16.99 -1.98 7.75
C ALA A 161 16.17 -1.79 6.47
N VAL A 162 14.89 -2.13 6.55
CA VAL A 162 13.92 -1.96 5.45
C VAL A 162 12.69 -1.20 5.94
N SER A 163 12.06 -0.45 5.03
CA SER A 163 10.81 0.25 5.30
C SER A 163 9.69 -0.71 5.68
N GLY A 164 8.89 -0.31 6.67
CA GLY A 164 7.74 -1.07 7.14
C GLY A 164 6.45 -0.71 6.39
N VAL A 165 6.58 -0.09 5.21
CA VAL A 165 5.47 0.43 4.41
C VAL A 165 5.36 -0.38 3.12
N CYS A 166 4.21 -0.99 2.90
CA CYS A 166 3.93 -1.74 1.68
C CYS A 166 4.01 -0.82 0.45
N THR A 167 4.86 -1.18 -0.52
CA THR A 167 5.06 -0.45 -1.78
C THR A 167 3.88 -0.47 -2.74
N HIS A 168 2.80 -1.17 -2.40
CA HIS A 168 1.55 -1.14 -3.16
C HIS A 168 0.72 0.12 -2.87
N GLN A 169 0.22 0.24 -1.63
CA GLN A 169 -0.71 1.31 -1.22
C GLN A 169 -0.38 1.88 0.16
N GLY A 170 0.83 1.64 0.68
CA GLY A 170 1.29 2.28 1.92
C GLY A 170 0.80 1.65 3.22
N CYS A 171 0.18 0.46 3.19
CA CYS A 171 -0.21 -0.23 4.42
C CYS A 171 1.02 -0.56 5.29
N LYS A 172 0.92 -0.35 6.61
CA LYS A 172 1.94 -0.78 7.57
C LYS A 172 2.05 -2.30 7.60
N LEU A 173 3.26 -2.82 7.48
CA LEU A 173 3.56 -4.24 7.54
C LEU A 173 3.70 -4.72 8.98
N TRP A 174 3.48 -6.00 9.20
CA TRP A 174 3.77 -6.68 10.46
C TRP A 174 4.72 -7.86 10.21
N PHE A 175 5.52 -8.23 11.22
CA PHE A 175 6.45 -9.35 11.12
C PHE A 175 5.79 -10.66 11.56
N ASP A 176 5.71 -11.61 10.65
CA ASP A 176 5.28 -12.98 10.88
C ASP A 176 6.49 -13.85 11.21
N GLY A 177 6.90 -13.84 12.48
CA GLY A 177 8.09 -14.57 12.94
C GLY A 177 8.02 -16.09 12.74
N ALA A 178 6.82 -16.66 12.63
CA ALA A 178 6.66 -18.09 12.38
C ALA A 178 7.08 -18.49 10.95
N ASN A 179 7.00 -17.57 10.00
CA ASN A 179 7.33 -17.81 8.59
C ASN A 179 8.42 -16.88 8.06
N ASP A 180 9.09 -16.14 8.96
CA ASP A 180 10.17 -15.19 8.67
C ASP A 180 9.86 -14.21 7.52
N ARG A 181 8.70 -13.56 7.58
CA ARG A 181 8.23 -12.65 6.52
C ARG A 181 7.52 -11.42 7.04
N LEU A 182 7.57 -10.35 6.24
CA LEU A 182 6.85 -9.11 6.47
C LEU A 182 5.53 -9.16 5.70
N GLN A 183 4.40 -9.09 6.40
CA GLN A 183 3.07 -9.26 5.82
C GLN A 183 2.29 -7.96 5.74
N CYS A 184 1.65 -7.75 4.59
CA CYS A 184 0.69 -6.68 4.38
C CYS A 184 -0.72 -7.17 4.73
N PRO A 185 -1.47 -6.50 5.63
CA PRO A 185 -2.80 -6.93 6.03
C PRO A 185 -3.87 -6.72 4.93
N CYS A 186 -3.54 -5.99 3.87
CA CYS A 186 -4.54 -5.48 2.92
C CYS A 186 -4.89 -6.50 1.79
N HIS A 187 -3.90 -7.16 1.19
CA HIS A 187 -4.12 -8.00 -0.02
C HIS A 187 -3.21 -9.23 -0.10
N THR A 188 -2.77 -9.78 1.05
CA THR A 188 -1.85 -10.94 1.15
C THR A 188 -0.47 -10.75 0.48
N THR A 189 -0.09 -9.51 0.17
CA THR A 189 1.28 -9.22 -0.24
C THR A 189 2.23 -9.52 0.93
N SER A 190 3.30 -10.28 0.67
CA SER A 190 4.34 -10.52 1.66
C SER A 190 5.72 -10.29 1.07
N PHE A 191 6.64 -9.93 1.96
CA PHE A 191 8.02 -9.64 1.64
C PHE A 191 8.93 -10.45 2.57
N THR A 192 10.14 -10.74 2.12
CA THR A 192 11.19 -11.24 2.98
C THR A 192 11.59 -10.17 4.00
N THR A 193 12.33 -10.56 5.03
CA THR A 193 12.93 -9.63 6.01
C THR A 193 14.00 -8.72 5.37
N ASP A 194 14.41 -9.03 4.13
CA ASP A 194 15.21 -8.19 3.24
C ASP A 194 14.45 -7.36 2.21
N GLY A 195 13.12 -7.38 2.29
CA GLY A 195 12.27 -6.50 1.50
C GLY A 195 11.98 -7.00 0.09
N ARG A 196 12.46 -8.17 -0.32
CA ARG A 196 12.09 -8.78 -1.61
C ARG A 196 10.65 -9.29 -1.55
N VAL A 197 9.90 -9.14 -2.63
CA VAL A 197 8.53 -9.64 -2.72
C VAL A 197 8.54 -11.17 -2.73
N ILE A 198 7.71 -11.80 -1.88
CA ILE A 198 7.51 -13.26 -1.85
C ILE A 198 6.19 -13.62 -2.54
N THR A 199 5.08 -13.04 -2.06
CA THR A 199 3.73 -13.33 -2.57
C THR A 199 2.97 -12.05 -2.86
N HIS A 200 2.12 -12.06 -3.89
CA HIS A 200 1.11 -11.02 -4.11
C HIS A 200 -0.07 -11.58 -4.93
N GLN A 201 -1.23 -10.96 -4.81
CA GLN A 201 -2.44 -11.25 -5.62
C GLN A 201 -2.84 -10.06 -6.50
N LEU A 202 -1.87 -9.20 -6.80
CA LEU A 202 -2.07 -7.95 -7.53
C LEU A 202 -1.80 -8.13 -9.03
N PRO A 203 -2.51 -7.41 -9.92
CA PRO A 203 -2.27 -7.48 -11.36
C PRO A 203 -0.83 -7.13 -11.76
N ILE A 204 -0.21 -6.24 -11.00
CA ILE A 204 1.19 -5.84 -11.14
C ILE A 204 1.89 -6.13 -9.81
N ALA A 205 3.04 -6.78 -9.87
CA ALA A 205 3.85 -7.04 -8.70
C ALA A 205 4.30 -5.71 -8.04
N PRO A 206 4.17 -5.56 -6.72
CA PRO A 206 4.76 -4.42 -6.02
C PRO A 206 6.27 -4.39 -6.18
N LYS A 207 6.88 -3.22 -6.00
CA LYS A 207 8.34 -3.11 -5.91
C LYS A 207 8.84 -3.73 -4.59
N PRO A 208 10.09 -4.20 -4.50
CA PRO A 208 10.72 -4.52 -3.22
C PRO A 208 10.65 -3.35 -2.24
N LEU A 209 10.62 -3.65 -0.93
CA LEU A 209 10.66 -2.64 0.11
C LEU A 209 11.98 -1.87 0.02
N PRO A 210 11.94 -0.53 0.08
CA PRO A 210 13.16 0.23 0.08
C PRO A 210 13.94 0.04 1.37
N THR A 211 15.26 0.14 1.28
CA THR A 211 16.17 0.11 2.43
C THR A 211 16.18 1.46 3.14
N LEU A 212 16.58 1.42 4.41
CA LEU A 212 16.82 2.59 5.25
C LEU A 212 18.29 2.58 5.67
N GLN A 213 18.91 3.77 5.74
CA GLN A 213 20.24 3.87 6.32
C GLN A 213 20.21 3.46 7.79
N VAL A 214 21.06 2.51 8.14
CA VAL A 214 21.18 1.96 9.49
C VAL A 214 22.64 1.88 9.88
N ARG A 215 22.93 2.12 11.15
CA ARG A 215 24.25 1.94 11.74
C ARG A 215 24.15 1.38 13.15
N GLU A 216 25.26 0.91 13.65
CA GLU A 216 25.44 0.56 15.05
C GLU A 216 26.38 1.59 15.69
N ALA A 217 25.93 2.26 16.76
CA ALA A 217 26.68 3.28 17.46
C ALA A 217 26.36 3.24 18.96
N GLU A 218 27.38 3.31 19.81
CA GLU A 218 27.24 3.35 21.28
C GLU A 218 26.37 2.22 21.87
N GLY A 219 26.41 1.02 21.28
CA GLY A 219 25.59 -0.11 21.73
C GLY A 219 24.12 -0.05 21.31
N HIS A 220 23.75 0.88 20.44
CA HIS A 220 22.43 1.04 19.86
C HIS A 220 22.44 0.82 18.35
N ILE A 221 21.31 0.37 17.81
CA ILE A 221 21.05 0.42 16.38
C ILE A 221 20.29 1.71 16.11
N GLU A 222 20.79 2.47 15.15
CA GLU A 222 20.24 3.75 14.76
C GLU A 222 19.84 3.73 13.28
N VAL A 223 18.71 4.35 12.96
CA VAL A 223 18.24 4.56 11.59
C VAL A 223 18.25 6.06 11.30
N PHE A 224 18.77 6.45 10.13
CA PHE A 224 18.72 7.85 9.70
C PHE A 224 17.31 8.16 9.21
N ALA A 225 16.61 9.06 9.90
CA ALA A 225 15.24 9.42 9.63
C ALA A 225 15.09 10.95 9.56
N PRO A 226 14.04 11.47 8.89
CA PRO A 226 13.74 12.90 8.93
C PRO A 226 13.64 13.42 10.36
N ASP A 227 13.90 14.70 10.55
CA ASP A 227 13.64 15.31 11.85
C ASP A 227 12.15 15.23 12.15
N ARG A 228 11.81 15.03 13.43
CA ARG A 228 10.42 14.93 13.85
C ARG A 228 9.67 16.18 13.38
N PRO A 229 8.58 16.05 12.61
CA PRO A 229 7.76 17.19 12.24
C PRO A 229 7.21 17.83 13.53
N VAL A 230 7.47 19.12 13.69
CA VAL A 230 6.96 19.99 14.76
C VAL A 230 5.51 20.39 14.50
#